data_AF-A0A7W3TPZ3-F1
#
_entry.id   AF-A0A7W3TPZ3-F1
#
_cell.length_a   1.000
_cell.length_b   1.000
_cell.length_c   1.000
_cell.angle_alpha   90.00
_cell.angle_beta   90.00
_cell.angle_gamma   90.00
#
_symmetry.space_group_name_H-M   'P 1'
#
loop_
_entity.id
_entity.type
_entity.pdbx_description
1 polymer ?
#
loop_
_entity_poly.entity_id
_entity_poly.type
_entity_poly.pdbx_seq_one_letter_code
_entity_poly.pdbx_strand_id
1 'polypeptide(L)'
;MNNTVEFKLPTDLQEAIKQIVSSSVAQIITETQQKNNYRPYMTKQETASYLHIAPKTLLDWEAKYKDIPTIEIDGVKRYRRTDLDNWMETRKLNK
;
A
#
# COMPACT_ATOMS: atom_id res chain seq x y z
N MET A 1 -18.53 -52.93 -18.06
CA MET A 1 -19.17 -51.74 -17.48
C MET A 1 -18.08 -50.93 -16.80
N ASN A 2 -17.68 -49.78 -17.37
CA ASN A 2 -16.64 -48.94 -16.79
C ASN A 2 -17.29 -48.02 -15.75
N ASN A 3 -17.26 -48.42 -14.48
CA ASN A 3 -17.68 -47.58 -13.37
C ASN A 3 -16.55 -46.63 -12.99
N THR A 4 -16.52 -45.45 -13.62
CA THR A 4 -15.71 -44.33 -13.13
C THR A 4 -16.41 -43.80 -11.88
N VAL A 5 -15.91 -44.19 -10.71
CA VAL A 5 -16.36 -43.61 -9.44
C VAL A 5 -15.86 -42.16 -9.42
N GLU A 6 -16.76 -41.20 -9.53
CA GLU A 6 -16.43 -39.78 -9.31
C GLU A 6 -15.95 -39.60 -7.87
N PHE A 7 -14.64 -39.53 -7.68
CA PHE A 7 -14.04 -39.22 -6.39
C PHE A 7 -14.26 -37.73 -6.09
N LYS A 8 -15.40 -37.42 -5.47
CA LYS A 8 -15.67 -36.09 -4.92
C LYS A 8 -14.99 -35.98 -3.57
N LEU A 9 -14.15 -34.97 -3.42
CA LEU A 9 -13.53 -34.61 -2.14
C LEU A 9 -14.63 -34.52 -1.07
N PRO A 10 -14.49 -35.20 0.09
CA PRO A 10 -15.41 -35.08 1.20
C PRO A 10 -15.53 -33.61 1.62
N THR A 11 -16.76 -33.17 1.94
CA THR A 11 -17.07 -31.77 2.27
C THR A 11 -16.16 -31.24 3.37
N ASP A 12 -15.93 -32.02 4.42
CA ASP A 12 -15.09 -31.70 5.56
C ASP A 12 -13.64 -31.39 5.13
N LEU A 13 -13.14 -32.16 4.15
CA LEU A 13 -11.80 -31.94 3.60
C LEU A 13 -11.76 -30.69 2.72
N GLN A 14 -12.83 -30.39 1.97
CA GLN A 14 -12.92 -29.13 1.22
C GLN A 14 -12.93 -27.91 2.14
N GLU A 15 -13.65 -27.98 3.27
CA GLU A 15 -13.70 -26.90 4.27
C GLU A 15 -12.35 -26.71 4.95
N ALA A 16 -11.67 -27.79 5.33
CA ALA A 16 -10.33 -27.73 5.89
C ALA A 16 -9.34 -27.07 4.92
N ILE A 17 -9.39 -27.43 3.63
CA ILE A 17 -8.55 -26.83 2.59
C ILE A 17 -8.87 -25.33 2.43
N LYS A 18 -10.15 -24.95 2.37
CA LYS A 18 -10.56 -23.53 2.27
C LYS A 18 -10.05 -22.71 3.44
N GLN A 19 -10.09 -23.25 4.66
CA GLN A 19 -9.59 -22.57 5.85
C GLN A 19 -8.07 -22.37 5.79
N ILE A 20 -7.32 -23.42 5.44
CA ILE A 20 -5.85 -23.35 5.31
C ILE A 20 -5.44 -22.35 4.24
N VAL A 21 -6.11 -22.35 3.08
CA VAL A 21 -5.83 -21.39 2.01
C VAL A 21 -6.16 -19.98 2.46
N SER A 22 -7.32 -19.77 3.10
CA SER A 22 -7.74 -18.44 3.56
C SER A 22 -6.79 -17.87 4.60
N SER A 23 -6.34 -18.68 5.57
CA SER A 23 -5.39 -18.24 6.60
C SER A 23 -4.02 -17.93 6.00
N SER A 24 -3.54 -18.76 5.06
CA SER A 24 -2.28 -18.54 4.37
C SER A 24 -2.30 -17.25 3.55
N VAL A 25 -3.40 -16.98 2.84
CA VAL A 25 -3.60 -15.73 2.09
C VAL A 25 -3.64 -14.53 3.04
N ALA A 26 -4.39 -14.61 4.15
CA ALA A 26 -4.47 -13.54 5.13
C ALA A 26 -3.09 -13.23 5.75
N GLN A 27 -2.29 -14.26 6.02
CA GLN A 27 -0.94 -14.12 6.53
C GLN A 27 -0.02 -13.42 5.51
N ILE A 28 -0.03 -13.86 4.25
CA ILE A 28 0.76 -13.22 3.17
C ILE A 28 0.37 -11.75 3.00
N ILE A 29 -0.93 -11.43 3.03
CA ILE A 29 -1.41 -10.04 2.95
C ILE A 29 -0.89 -9.22 4.13
N THR A 30 -0.92 -9.77 5.34
CA THR A 30 -0.45 -9.07 6.54
C THR A 30 1.06 -8.82 6.48
N GLU A 31 1.85 -9.84 6.11
CA GLU A 31 3.31 -9.74 5.99
C GLU A 31 3.73 -8.77 4.89
N THR A 32 3.04 -8.76 3.75
CA THR A 32 3.30 -7.82 2.65
C THR A 32 2.91 -6.38 3.02
N GLN A 33 1.82 -6.18 3.77
CA GLN A 33 1.46 -4.87 4.32
C GLN A 33 2.43 -4.38 5.37
N GLN A 34 3.09 -5.25 6.14
CA GLN A 34 4.09 -4.79 7.11
C GLN A 34 5.44 -4.44 6.45
N LYS A 35 5.80 -5.12 5.36
CA LYS A 35 7.12 -4.97 4.73
C LYS A 35 7.22 -3.80 3.74
N ASN A 36 6.12 -3.40 3.10
CA ASN A 36 6.13 -2.40 2.01
C ASN A 36 5.37 -1.10 2.32
N ASN A 37 4.81 -0.95 3.51
CA ASN A 37 3.87 0.14 3.75
C ASN A 37 4.57 1.25 4.54
N TYR A 38 4.97 2.29 3.81
CA TYR A 38 5.34 3.55 4.44
C TYR A 38 4.22 3.97 5.41
N ARG A 39 4.62 4.49 6.57
CA ARG A 39 3.68 4.92 7.60
C ARG A 39 2.66 5.91 7.01
N PRO A 40 1.40 5.93 7.50
CA PRO A 40 0.38 6.84 6.99
C PRO A 40 0.83 8.29 6.95
N TYR A 41 1.65 8.69 7.93
CA TYR A 41 2.30 9.99 8.02
C TYR A 41 3.81 9.85 7.93
N MET A 42 4.38 10.49 6.91
CA MET A 42 5.79 10.43 6.58
C MET A 42 6.49 11.73 6.98
N THR A 43 7.75 11.62 7.39
CA THR A 43 8.70 12.73 7.43
C THR A 43 9.03 13.23 6.01
N LYS A 44 9.72 14.36 5.91
CA LYS A 44 10.26 14.86 4.64
C LYS A 44 11.22 13.85 3.97
N GLN A 45 12.07 13.19 4.75
CA GLN A 45 13.02 12.19 4.22
C GLN A 45 12.30 10.93 3.72
N GLU A 46 11.36 10.40 4.51
CA GLU A 46 10.54 9.26 4.09
C GLU A 46 9.72 9.60 2.84
N THR A 47 9.22 10.82 2.74
CA THR A 47 8.44 11.27 1.57
C THR A 47 9.29 11.35 0.31
N ALA A 48 10.50 11.92 0.40
CA ALA A 48 11.42 11.95 -0.74
C ALA A 48 11.80 10.52 -1.18
N SER A 49 12.06 9.62 -0.23
CA SER A 49 12.31 8.20 -0.50
C SER A 49 11.12 7.50 -1.14
N TYR A 50 9.91 7.73 -0.62
CA TYR A 50 8.66 7.16 -1.10
C TYR A 50 8.38 7.54 -2.55
N LEU A 51 8.58 8.82 -2.88
CA LEU A 51 8.41 9.34 -4.24
C LEU A 51 9.60 9.05 -5.17
N HIS A 52 10.66 8.39 -4.67
CA HIS A 52 11.91 8.16 -5.40
C HIS A 52 12.54 9.44 -5.98
N ILE A 53 12.51 10.53 -5.23
CA ILE A 53 13.12 11.83 -5.60
C ILE A 53 14.21 12.25 -4.62
N ALA A 54 15.06 13.18 -5.04
CA ALA A 54 16.02 13.79 -4.13
C ALA A 54 15.29 14.67 -3.08
N PRO A 55 15.75 14.73 -1.82
CA PRO A 55 15.16 15.61 -0.80
C PRO A 55 15.11 17.09 -1.22
N LYS A 56 16.09 17.54 -2.01
CA LYS A 56 16.11 18.89 -2.58
C LYS A 56 14.92 19.15 -3.50
N THR A 57 14.54 18.17 -4.32
CA THR A 57 13.37 18.27 -5.22
C THR A 57 12.08 18.48 -4.42
N LEU A 58 11.91 17.77 -3.29
CA LEU A 58 10.76 17.95 -2.41
C LEU A 58 10.74 19.34 -1.76
N LEU A 59 11.91 19.86 -1.35
CA LEU A 59 12.03 21.23 -0.83
C LEU A 59 11.67 22.28 -1.89
N ASP A 60 12.14 22.10 -3.12
CA ASP A 60 11.81 22.99 -4.24
C ASP A 60 10.30 22.95 -4.54
N TRP A 61 9.65 21.78 -4.41
CA TRP A 61 8.21 21.65 -4.54
C TRP A 61 7.45 22.36 -3.44
N GLU A 62 7.87 22.28 -2.18
CA GLU A 62 7.28 23.04 -1.08
C GLU A 62 7.38 24.55 -1.27
N ALA A 63 8.48 25.02 -1.85
CA ALA A 63 8.66 26.45 -2.15
C ALA A 63 7.81 26.89 -3.34
N LYS A 64 7.64 26.02 -4.34
CA LYS A 64 6.94 26.32 -5.60
C LYS A 64 5.42 26.16 -5.50
N TYR A 65 4.95 25.11 -4.85
CA TYR A 65 3.54 24.73 -4.81
C TYR A 65 2.95 25.03 -3.43
N LYS A 66 1.99 25.96 -3.38
CA LYS A 66 1.28 26.32 -2.15
C LYS A 66 0.28 25.26 -1.68
N ASP A 67 -0.07 24.32 -2.56
CA ASP A 67 -1.11 23.32 -2.35
C ASP A 67 -0.55 21.90 -2.15
N ILE A 68 0.76 21.75 -1.95
CA ILE A 68 1.33 20.45 -1.58
C ILE A 68 0.74 20.01 -0.23
N PRO A 69 0.14 18.80 -0.15
CA PRO A 69 -0.56 18.36 1.04
C PRO A 69 0.43 18.10 2.16
N THR A 70 0.41 18.98 3.15
CA THR A 70 1.19 18.84 4.38
C THR A 70 0.27 19.07 5.56
N ILE A 71 0.53 18.35 6.64
CA ILE A 71 -0.16 18.52 7.92
C ILE A 71 0.86 18.85 8.99
N GLU A 72 0.43 19.58 10.01
CA GLU A 72 1.24 19.84 11.19
C GLU A 72 0.66 19.06 12.36
N ILE A 73 1.50 18.24 13.00
CA ILE A 73 1.16 17.49 14.21
C ILE A 73 2.17 17.91 15.26
N ASP A 74 1.72 18.58 16.32
CA ASP A 74 2.55 19.10 17.41
C ASP A 74 3.78 19.91 16.94
N GLY A 75 3.58 20.84 15.98
CA GLY A 75 4.67 21.67 15.45
C GLY A 75 5.57 20.97 14.42
N VAL A 76 5.34 19.69 14.14
CA VAL A 76 6.12 18.91 13.18
C VAL A 76 5.33 18.71 11.88
N LYS A 77 5.89 19.18 10.78
CA LYS A 77 5.33 18.97 9.44
C LYS A 77 5.46 17.50 9.01
N ARG A 78 4.35 16.93 8.53
CA ARG A 78 4.23 15.56 8.01
C ARG A 78 3.48 15.54 6.68
N TYR A 79 3.64 14.45 5.95
CA TYR A 79 2.97 14.18 4.67
C TYR A 79 2.10 12.95 4.85
N ARG A 80 0.78 13.10 4.66
CA ARG A 80 -0.11 11.95 4.63
C ARG A 80 0.02 11.27 3.26
N ARG A 81 0.35 9.98 3.25
CA ARG A 81 0.60 9.23 2.01
C ARG A 81 -0.54 9.37 0.99
N THR A 82 -1.78 9.16 1.43
CA THR A 82 -2.97 9.22 0.57
C THR A 82 -3.19 10.58 -0.06
N ASP A 83 -2.98 11.65 0.70
CA ASP A 83 -3.22 13.01 0.21
C ASP A 83 -2.15 13.40 -0.80
N LEU A 84 -0.90 12.99 -0.53
CA LEU A 84 0.22 13.14 -1.44
C LEU A 84 0.02 12.36 -2.74
N ASP A 85 -0.43 11.09 -2.67
CA ASP A 85 -0.74 10.28 -3.84
C ASP A 85 -1.80 10.98 -4.71
N ASN A 86 -2.90 11.45 -4.10
CA ASN A 86 -3.95 12.20 -4.80
C ASN A 86 -3.39 13.48 -5.44
N TRP A 87 -2.56 14.23 -4.73
CA TRP A 87 -1.94 15.44 -5.27
C TRP A 87 -1.05 15.12 -6.47
N MET A 88 -0.27 14.03 -6.43
CA MET A 88 0.55 13.58 -7.57
C MET A 88 -0.30 13.23 -8.79
N GLU A 89 -1.44 12.53 -8.60
CA GLU A 89 -2.38 12.19 -9.68
C GLU A 89 -2.89 13.43 -10.43
N THR A 90 -3.25 14.50 -9.69
CA THR A 90 -3.74 15.75 -10.31
C THR A 90 -2.71 16.47 -11.16
N ARG A 91 -1.42 16.12 -11.03
CA ARG A 91 -0.28 16.80 -11.66
C ARG A 91 0.43 15.97 -12.71
N LYS A 92 -0.07 14.76 -13.00
CA LYS A 92 0.42 13.96 -14.12
C LYS A 92 0.19 14.75 -15.41
N LEU A 93 1.27 15.06 -16.12
CA LEU A 93 1.17 15.49 -17.50
C LEU A 93 0.70 14.26 -18.30
N ASN A 94 -0.59 14.23 -18.66
CA ASN A 94 -1.09 13.27 -19.63
C ASN A 94 -0.33 13.55 -20.95
N LYS A 95 0.64 12.68 -21.26
CA LYS A 95 1.23 12.59 -22.59
C LYS A 95 0.51 11.52 -23.39
#